data_AF-A0A8J6AL82-F1
#
_entry.id   AF-A0A8J6AL82-F1
#
_cell.length_a   1.000
_cell.length_b   1.000
_cell.length_c   1.000
_cell.angle_alpha   90.00
_cell.angle_beta   90.00
_cell.angle_gamma   90.00
#
_symmetry.space_group_name_H-M   'P 1'
#
loop_
_entity.id
_entity.type
_entity.pdbx_description
1 polymer ?
#
loop_
_entity_poly.entity_id
_entity_poly.type
_entity_poly.pdbx_seq_one_letter_code
_entity_poly.pdbx_strand_id
1 'polypeptide(L)'
;RGALVTRAIRNFNLENWAKREISKLKLSSAPRHPSTKNLLQEQISHNQEIKGEIARKDDRLPSLLKDVSCAYYAGKRCCNTSTTKGFRLPKDNHFNMMNTKHISKGKISIVEALTLLSNHKLHPETWTAKKT
;
A
#
# COMPACT_ATOMS: atom_id res chain seq x y z
N ARG A 1 24.11 -24.19 -38.51
CA ARG A 1 23.14 -23.16 -38.99
C ARG A 1 21.68 -23.67 -38.86
N GLY A 2 21.23 -24.12 -37.67
CA GLY A 2 19.90 -24.74 -37.48
C GLY A 2 19.04 -24.19 -36.35
N ALA A 3 19.61 -23.39 -35.44
CA ALA A 3 18.92 -22.92 -34.22
C ALA A 3 17.90 -21.78 -34.46
N LEU A 4 17.98 -21.08 -35.58
CA LEU A 4 17.03 -20.01 -35.93
C LEU A 4 15.70 -20.57 -36.44
N VAL A 5 15.73 -21.73 -37.10
CA VAL A 5 14.55 -22.35 -37.73
C VAL A 5 13.62 -22.98 -36.68
N THR A 6 14.16 -23.55 -35.61
CA THR A 6 13.36 -24.13 -34.51
C THR A 6 12.59 -23.08 -33.70
N ARG A 7 13.07 -21.84 -33.63
CA ARG A 7 12.39 -20.75 -32.91
C ARG A 7 11.14 -20.24 -33.63
N ALA A 8 11.14 -20.27 -34.97
CA ALA A 8 10.01 -19.84 -35.79
C ALA A 8 8.82 -20.83 -35.71
N ILE A 9 9.08 -22.13 -35.59
CA ILE A 9 8.04 -23.17 -35.50
C ILE A 9 7.31 -23.13 -34.16
N ARG A 10 7.97 -22.68 -33.08
CA ARG A 10 7.36 -22.60 -31.73
C ARG A 10 6.26 -21.53 -31.62
N ASN A 11 6.28 -20.54 -32.51
CA ASN A 11 5.33 -19.43 -32.54
C ASN A 11 4.30 -19.55 -33.66
N PHE A 12 4.12 -20.75 -34.21
CA PHE A 12 3.11 -20.98 -35.24
C PHE A 12 1.71 -20.79 -34.64
N ASN A 13 0.88 -19.96 -35.29
CA ASN A 13 -0.52 -19.69 -34.91
C ASN A 13 -0.77 -18.90 -33.60
N LEU A 14 0.17 -18.06 -33.14
CA LEU A 14 -0.05 -17.17 -31.98
C LEU A 14 -1.32 -16.30 -32.10
N GLU A 15 -1.63 -15.80 -33.29
CA GLU A 15 -2.81 -14.96 -33.52
C GLU A 15 -4.13 -15.70 -33.30
N ASN A 16 -4.24 -16.93 -33.81
CA ASN A 16 -5.42 -17.76 -33.60
C ASN A 16 -5.57 -18.18 -32.13
N TRP A 17 -4.45 -18.36 -31.43
CA TRP A 17 -4.45 -18.66 -30.00
C TRP A 17 -4.90 -17.45 -29.18
N ALA A 18 -4.38 -16.24 -29.48
CA ALA A 18 -4.81 -15.00 -28.86
C ALA A 18 -6.30 -14.73 -29.08
N LYS A 19 -6.79 -14.89 -30.31
CA LYS A 19 -8.23 -14.74 -30.64
C LYS A 19 -9.09 -15.71 -29.83
N ARG A 20 -8.68 -16.99 -29.72
CA ARG A 20 -9.36 -17.99 -28.89
C ARG A 20 -9.37 -17.59 -27.43
N GLU A 21 -8.23 -17.17 -26.89
CA GLU A 21 -8.10 -16.81 -25.47
C GLU A 21 -8.92 -15.57 -25.10
N ILE A 22 -8.93 -14.55 -25.96
CA ILE A 22 -9.73 -13.32 -25.79
C ILE A 22 -11.23 -13.59 -25.95
N SER A 23 -11.61 -14.56 -26.81
CA SER A 23 -13.01 -14.93 -27.01
C SER A 23 -13.64 -15.70 -25.84
N LYS A 24 -12.82 -16.20 -24.89
CA LYS A 24 -13.34 -16.86 -23.69
C LYS A 24 -14.15 -15.86 -22.85
N LEU A 25 -15.18 -16.38 -22.19
CA LEU A 25 -15.93 -15.60 -21.21
C LEU A 25 -14.97 -15.07 -20.14
N LYS A 26 -15.15 -13.81 -19.74
CA LYS A 26 -14.38 -13.24 -18.65
C LYS A 26 -14.60 -14.07 -17.39
N LEU A 27 -13.50 -14.47 -16.76
CA LEU A 27 -13.55 -15.21 -15.51
C LEU A 27 -14.19 -14.35 -14.42
N SER A 28 -14.76 -15.02 -13.42
CA SER A 28 -15.19 -14.38 -12.19
C SER A 28 -14.04 -13.58 -11.56
N SER A 29 -14.38 -12.54 -10.81
CA SER A 29 -13.39 -11.72 -10.11
C SER A 29 -12.54 -12.59 -9.19
N ALA A 30 -11.25 -12.24 -9.09
CA ALA A 30 -10.30 -12.97 -8.27
C ALA A 30 -10.78 -13.06 -6.79
N PRO A 31 -10.52 -14.19 -6.10
CA PRO A 31 -10.85 -14.34 -4.68
C PRO A 31 -10.19 -13.24 -3.84
N ARG A 32 -10.91 -12.72 -2.85
CA ARG A 32 -10.38 -11.74 -1.90
C ARG A 32 -9.68 -12.44 -0.74
N HIS A 33 -8.58 -11.85 -0.27
CA HIS A 33 -7.83 -12.37 0.86
C HIS A 33 -8.66 -12.30 2.15
N PRO A 34 -8.62 -13.33 3.03
CA PRO A 34 -9.46 -13.39 4.23
C PRO A 34 -9.21 -12.21 5.19
N SER A 35 -7.95 -11.76 5.34
CA SER A 35 -7.62 -10.65 6.24
C SER A 35 -8.32 -9.33 5.90
N THR A 36 -8.66 -9.12 4.63
CA THR A 36 -9.26 -7.88 4.12
C THR A 36 -10.77 -8.01 3.87
N LYS A 37 -11.33 -9.22 3.96
CA LYS A 37 -12.70 -9.49 3.54
C LYS A 37 -13.74 -8.73 4.37
N ASN A 38 -13.61 -8.74 5.70
CA ASN A 38 -14.57 -8.11 6.61
C ASN A 38 -14.56 -6.59 6.50
N LEU A 39 -13.37 -5.97 6.48
CA LEU A 39 -13.19 -4.53 6.32
C LEU A 39 -13.86 -4.03 5.03
N LEU A 40 -13.56 -4.70 3.90
CA LEU A 40 -14.17 -4.34 2.62
C LEU A 40 -15.70 -4.49 2.65
N GLN A 41 -16.22 -5.51 3.34
CA GLN A 41 -17.66 -5.73 3.44
C GLN A 41 -18.35 -4.65 4.28
N GLU A 42 -17.75 -4.21 5.38
CA GLU A 42 -18.25 -3.11 6.21
C GLU A 42 -18.28 -1.80 5.40
N GLN A 43 -17.17 -1.46 4.73
CA GLN A 43 -17.11 -0.24 3.91
C GLN A 43 -18.13 -0.22 2.77
N ILE A 44 -18.33 -1.37 2.11
CA ILE A 44 -19.33 -1.49 1.03
C ILE A 44 -20.76 -1.39 1.60
N SER A 45 -20.99 -1.90 2.82
CA SER A 45 -22.29 -1.80 3.49
C SER A 45 -22.62 -0.35 3.87
N HIS A 46 -21.63 0.42 4.33
CA HIS A 46 -21.81 1.83 4.65
C HIS A 46 -22.03 2.70 3.41
N ASN A 47 -21.43 2.36 2.27
CA ASN A 47 -21.49 3.15 1.05
C ASN A 47 -22.07 2.32 -0.10
N GLN A 48 -23.39 2.17 -0.11
CA GLN A 48 -24.09 1.28 -1.05
C GLN A 48 -23.99 1.73 -2.53
N GLU A 49 -23.81 3.03 -2.76
CA GLU A 49 -23.56 3.61 -4.10
C GLU A 49 -22.27 3.08 -4.74
N ILE A 50 -21.21 2.91 -3.94
CA ILE A 50 -19.89 2.43 -4.38
C ILE A 50 -19.97 1.00 -4.93
N LYS A 51 -20.90 0.17 -4.44
CA LYS A 51 -21.06 -1.20 -4.92
C LYS A 51 -21.41 -1.26 -6.41
N GLY A 52 -22.26 -0.34 -6.87
CA GLY A 52 -22.67 -0.24 -8.27
C GLY A 52 -21.52 0.27 -9.15
N GLU A 53 -20.76 1.24 -8.64
CA GLU A 53 -19.63 1.83 -9.34
C GLU A 53 -18.47 0.84 -9.53
N ILE A 54 -18.13 0.04 -8.51
CA ILE A 54 -17.09 -1.00 -8.59
C ILE A 54 -17.43 -2.08 -9.62
N ALA A 55 -18.71 -2.45 -9.72
CA ALA A 55 -19.16 -3.47 -10.67
C ALA A 55 -19.24 -2.95 -12.11
N ARG A 56 -19.35 -1.63 -12.28
CA ARG A 56 -19.46 -0.97 -13.57
C ARG A 56 -18.08 -0.87 -14.22
N LYS A 57 -18.03 -1.16 -15.52
CA LYS A 57 -16.84 -0.92 -16.33
C LYS A 57 -16.64 0.59 -16.53
N ASP A 58 -15.43 1.08 -16.27
CA ASP A 58 -15.00 2.42 -16.68
C ASP A 58 -14.52 2.40 -18.14
N ASP A 59 -15.11 3.25 -18.97
CA ASP A 59 -14.79 3.37 -20.40
C ASP A 59 -13.60 4.27 -20.70
N ARG A 60 -13.13 5.07 -19.72
CA ARG A 60 -11.94 5.92 -19.82
C ARG A 60 -10.67 5.18 -19.44
N LEU A 61 -10.75 4.23 -18.51
CA LEU A 61 -9.59 3.44 -18.08
C LEU A 61 -8.82 2.74 -19.23
N PRO A 62 -9.46 2.17 -20.26
CA PRO A 62 -8.76 1.53 -21.38
C PRO A 62 -7.92 2.48 -22.22
N SER A 63 -8.23 3.78 -22.29
CA SER A 63 -7.36 4.73 -22.99
C SER A 63 -6.12 5.05 -22.17
N LEU A 64 -6.27 5.19 -20.84
CA LEU A 64 -5.16 5.45 -19.91
C LEU A 64 -4.16 4.27 -19.83
N LEU A 65 -4.64 3.03 -19.96
CA LEU A 65 -3.79 1.84 -19.86
C LEU A 65 -2.95 1.54 -21.11
N LYS A 66 -3.19 2.23 -22.24
CA LYS A 66 -2.41 2.03 -23.47
C LYS A 66 -0.96 2.50 -23.35
N ASP A 67 -0.71 3.51 -22.51
CA ASP A 67 0.59 4.17 -22.40
C ASP A 67 1.49 3.55 -21.32
N VAL A 68 1.05 2.47 -20.67
CA VAL A 68 1.83 1.82 -19.60
C VAL A 68 2.78 0.79 -20.20
N SER A 69 4.01 1.23 -20.46
CA SER A 69 5.13 0.37 -20.85
C SER A 69 5.87 -0.13 -19.61
N CYS A 70 5.92 -1.45 -19.42
CA CYS A 70 6.77 -2.08 -18.41
C CYS A 70 8.17 -2.33 -19.00
N ALA A 71 9.18 -1.58 -18.54
CA ALA A 71 10.58 -1.87 -18.83
C ALA A 71 11.04 -3.12 -18.06
N TYR A 72 10.97 -4.30 -18.70
CA TYR A 72 11.54 -5.53 -18.15
C TYR A 72 13.07 -5.49 -18.31
N TYR A 73 13.78 -5.04 -17.27
CA TYR A 73 15.22 -5.26 -17.19
C TYR A 73 15.47 -6.76 -17.01
N ALA A 74 15.93 -7.40 -18.09
CA ALA A 74 16.36 -8.78 -18.09
C ALA A 74 17.43 -8.99 -17.01
N GLY A 75 17.06 -9.69 -15.93
CA GLY A 75 18.05 -10.17 -14.94
C GLY A 75 17.70 -10.04 -13.47
N LYS A 76 16.61 -9.38 -13.06
CA LYS A 76 16.19 -9.40 -11.66
C LYS A 76 14.67 -9.43 -11.56
N ARG A 77 14.13 -10.39 -10.82
CA ARG A 77 12.77 -10.29 -10.28
C ARG A 77 12.69 -8.92 -9.61
N CYS A 78 12.03 -7.96 -10.24
CA CYS A 78 11.60 -6.74 -9.57
C CYS A 78 10.43 -7.12 -8.66
N CYS A 79 10.73 -7.84 -7.59
CA CYS A 79 10.01 -7.66 -6.34
C CYS A 79 10.46 -6.29 -5.81
N ASN A 80 9.95 -5.24 -6.42
CA ASN A 80 9.91 -3.93 -5.80
C ASN A 80 8.63 -3.89 -4.96
N THR A 81 8.46 -4.86 -4.07
CA THR A 81 8.01 -4.45 -2.75
C THR A 81 9.21 -3.72 -2.16
N SER A 82 9.38 -2.45 -2.55
CA SER A 82 9.78 -1.50 -1.53
C SER A 82 8.68 -1.64 -0.49
N THR A 83 8.91 -2.54 0.45
CA THR A 83 8.52 -2.29 1.81
C THR A 83 9.15 -0.93 2.08
N THR A 84 8.40 0.13 1.78
CA THR A 84 8.29 1.22 2.72
C THR A 84 8.04 0.47 4.00
N LYS A 85 9.12 0.23 4.76
CA LYS A 85 9.02 -0.21 6.13
C LYS A 85 8.27 0.94 6.75
N GLY A 86 6.94 0.85 6.70
CA GLY A 86 6.09 1.82 7.34
C GLY A 86 6.62 1.84 8.75
N PHE A 87 7.01 3.02 9.23
CA PHE A 87 7.21 3.25 10.65
C PHE A 87 5.84 3.07 11.30
N ARG A 88 5.37 1.82 11.38
CA ARG A 88 4.21 1.44 12.14
C ARG A 88 4.74 1.28 13.55
N LEU A 89 4.32 2.19 14.42
CA LEU A 89 4.43 1.98 15.84
C LEU A 89 3.73 0.65 16.17
N PRO A 90 4.34 -0.23 16.98
CA PRO A 90 3.67 -1.43 17.47
C PRO A 90 2.34 -1.00 18.11
N LYS A 91 1.25 -1.63 17.69
CA LYS A 91 -0.12 -1.33 18.14
C LYS A 91 -0.41 -1.83 19.56
N ASP A 92 0.63 -2.21 20.29
CA ASP A 92 0.50 -2.72 21.65
C ASP A 92 1.05 -1.69 22.64
N ASN A 93 0.32 -1.59 23.74
CA ASN A 93 0.39 -0.67 24.87
C ASN A 93 1.74 -0.70 25.65
N HIS A 94 2.86 -0.74 24.95
CA HIS A 94 4.21 -0.84 25.52
C HIS A 94 4.82 0.52 25.91
N PHE A 95 4.09 1.62 25.79
CA PHE A 95 4.58 2.92 26.29
C PHE A 95 4.86 2.87 27.81
N ASN A 96 4.16 2.02 28.55
CA ASN A 96 4.34 1.85 30.00
C ASN A 96 5.56 0.99 30.40
N MET A 97 6.18 0.26 29.46
CA MET A 97 7.37 -0.57 29.75
C MET A 97 8.70 0.21 29.64
N MET A 98 8.67 1.44 29.11
CA MET A 98 9.86 2.30 28.95
C MET A 98 9.87 3.40 30.01
N ASN A 99 9.88 3.03 31.29
CA ASN A 99 10.33 3.95 32.35
C ASN A 99 11.82 4.21 32.13
N THR A 100 12.12 5.19 31.28
CA THR A 100 13.47 5.60 30.90
C THR A 100 14.16 6.18 32.13
N LYS A 101 15.02 5.38 32.76
CA LYS A 101 15.74 5.78 33.99
C LYS A 101 16.73 6.92 33.77
N HIS A 102 17.15 7.18 32.54
CA HIS A 102 18.16 8.18 32.21
C HIS A 102 17.89 8.82 30.85
N ILE A 103 17.69 10.14 30.84
CA ILE A 103 17.43 10.97 29.66
C ILE A 103 18.71 11.75 29.35
N SER A 104 19.20 11.65 28.10
CA SER A 104 20.39 12.41 27.68
C SER A 104 20.11 13.91 27.69
N LYS A 105 21.09 14.72 28.10
CA LYS A 105 21.00 16.19 28.07
C LYS A 105 20.52 16.68 26.69
N GLY A 106 19.55 17.61 26.67
CA GLY A 106 18.95 18.16 25.45
C GLY A 106 17.81 17.33 24.84
N LYS A 107 17.36 16.25 25.50
CA LYS A 107 16.14 15.51 25.13
C LYS A 107 15.17 15.53 26.31
N ILE A 108 13.88 15.36 26.02
CA ILE A 108 12.80 15.28 27.02
C ILE A 108 11.97 14.02 26.84
N SER A 109 11.48 13.46 27.93
CA SER A 109 10.54 12.35 27.91
C SER A 109 9.14 12.81 27.48
N ILE A 110 8.32 11.88 26.97
CA ILE A 110 6.92 12.15 26.62
C ILE A 110 6.14 12.63 27.85
N VAL A 111 6.39 12.05 29.03
CA VAL A 111 5.72 12.47 30.28
C VAL A 111 6.08 13.91 30.60
N GLU A 112 7.37 14.25 30.57
CA GLU A 112 7.86 15.61 30.83
C GLU A 112 7.32 16.61 29.81
N ALA A 113 7.28 16.25 28.52
CA ALA A 113 6.74 17.08 27.47
C ALA A 113 5.25 17.37 27.70
N LEU A 114 4.46 16.36 28.06
CA LEU A 114 3.04 16.54 28.37
C LEU A 114 2.83 17.38 29.64
N THR A 115 3.64 17.17 30.68
CA THR A 115 3.61 17.98 31.90
C THR A 115 3.96 19.44 31.61
N LEU A 116 4.99 19.70 30.80
CA LEU A 116 5.38 21.05 30.39
C LEU A 116 4.26 21.75 29.62
N LEU A 117 3.64 21.06 28.66
CA LEU A 117 2.51 21.60 27.89
C LEU A 117 1.29 21.90 28.80
N SER A 118 1.02 21.02 29.76
CA SER A 118 -0.04 21.23 30.74
C SER A 118 0.22 22.46 31.61
N ASN A 119 1.44 22.60 32.13
CA ASN A 119 1.83 23.72 32.99
C ASN A 119 1.86 25.06 32.25
N HIS A 120 2.32 25.08 30.99
CA HIS A 120 2.27 26.27 30.14
C HIS A 120 0.82 26.73 29.91
N LYS A 121 -0.13 25.80 29.77
CA LYS A 121 -1.55 26.17 29.62
C LYS A 121 -2.11 26.83 30.87
N LEU A 122 -1.70 26.37 32.06
CA LEU A 122 -2.18 26.91 33.34
C LEU A 122 -1.53 28.25 33.68
N HIS A 123 -0.22 28.39 33.42
CA HIS A 123 0.56 29.58 33.75
C HIS A 123 1.48 29.97 32.59
N PRO A 124 0.92 30.63 31.54
CA PRO A 124 1.66 30.94 30.32
C PRO A 124 2.79 31.95 30.54
N GLU A 125 2.67 32.86 31.51
CA GLU A 125 3.73 33.85 31.80
C GLU A 125 4.95 33.24 32.51
N THR A 126 4.72 32.23 33.35
CA THR A 126 5.76 31.61 34.17
C THR A 126 6.57 30.55 33.41
N TRP A 127 5.95 29.90 32.41
CA TRP A 127 6.53 28.79 31.65
C TRP A 127 6.71 29.16 30.18
N THR A 128 7.59 30.11 29.89
CA THR A 128 7.89 30.56 28.52
C THR A 128 9.03 29.74 27.87
N ALA A 129 9.04 29.66 26.54
CA ALA A 129 10.00 28.89 25.71
C ALA A 129 11.48 29.26 25.91
N LYS A 130 11.77 30.34 26.64
CA LYS A 130 13.13 30.77 27.00
C LYS A 130 13.72 29.99 28.18
N LYS A 131 12.88 29.24 28.90
CA LYS A 131 13.23 28.47 30.10
C LYS A 131 13.32 26.94 29.84
N THR A 132 13.07 26.53 28.60
CA THR A 132 13.24 25.17 28.07
C THR A 132 14.49 25.10 27.23
#